data_AF-A0A1F3QIT7-F1
#
_entry.id   AF-A0A1F3QIT7-F1
#
_cell.length_a   1.000
_cell.length_b   1.000
_cell.length_c   1.000
_cell.angle_alpha   90.00
_cell.angle_beta   90.00
_cell.angle_gamma   90.00
#
_symmetry.space_group_name_H-M   'P 1'
#
loop_
_entity.id
_entity.type
_entity.pdbx_description
1 polymer ?
#
loop_
_entity_poly.entity_id
_entity_poly.type
_entity_poly.pdbx_seq_one_letter_code
_entity_poly.pdbx_strand_id
1 'polypeptide(L)'
;MIDNTINNNVDNRELRTKCFLTINDLRDREYSNKELSPQERLAIKNFDRYRIIELNKQTSESKFHNKYLQIQVMANLSPFEEFLKENYFF
;
A
#
# COMPACT_ATOMS: atom_id res chain seq x y z
N MET A 1 14.65 16.54 -48.27
CA MET A 1 13.99 16.86 -47.01
C MET A 1 13.27 15.61 -46.57
N ILE A 2 13.84 14.87 -45.63
CA ILE A 2 13.26 13.64 -45.09
C ILE A 2 12.79 14.00 -43.69
N ASP A 3 11.47 14.07 -43.52
CA ASP A 3 10.84 14.34 -42.24
C ASP A 3 10.99 13.12 -41.32
N ASN A 4 12.00 13.17 -40.45
CA ASN A 4 12.12 12.23 -39.33
C ASN A 4 11.10 12.61 -38.25
N THR A 5 9.89 12.08 -38.36
CA THR A 5 8.93 12.07 -37.25
C THR A 5 9.43 11.10 -36.19
N ILE A 6 10.17 11.64 -35.21
CA ILE A 6 10.50 10.93 -33.97
C ILE A 6 9.21 10.81 -33.17
N ASN A 7 8.61 9.61 -33.21
CA ASN A 7 7.53 9.21 -32.32
C ASN A 7 8.08 9.10 -30.89
N ASN A 8 8.06 10.20 -30.15
CA ASN A 8 8.34 10.23 -28.72
C ASN A 8 7.16 9.66 -27.90
N ASN A 9 6.74 8.42 -28.20
CA ASN A 9 5.95 7.62 -27.26
C ASN A 9 6.88 6.99 -26.22
N VAL A 10 7.58 7.85 -25.48
CA VAL A 10 8.31 7.47 -24.29
C VAL A 10 7.40 7.77 -23.09
N ASP A 11 6.41 6.91 -22.85
CA ASP A 11 5.81 6.85 -21.52
C ASP A 11 6.75 6.01 -20.64
N ASN A 12 7.77 6.70 -20.12
CA ASN A 12 8.74 6.30 -19.11
C ASN A 12 8.03 5.79 -17.84
N ARG A 13 7.50 4.57 -17.86
CA ARG A 13 7.12 3.84 -16.63
C ARG A 13 8.04 2.67 -16.32
N GLU A 14 9.24 2.69 -16.88
CA GLU A 14 10.39 1.92 -16.41
C GLU A 14 11.08 2.64 -15.24
N LEU A 15 10.52 2.42 -14.06
CA LEU A 15 11.25 2.24 -12.81
C LEU A 15 10.37 1.32 -11.93
N ARG A 16 10.00 0.16 -12.47
CA ARG A 16 9.22 -0.84 -11.71
C ARG A 16 10.13 -1.64 -10.78
N THR A 17 10.72 -0.98 -9.79
CA THR A 17 11.43 -1.66 -8.67
C THR A 17 10.45 -2.11 -7.57
N LYS A 18 9.15 -2.23 -7.89
CA LYS A 18 8.10 -2.71 -7.00
C LYS A 18 7.29 -3.77 -7.74
N CYS A 19 7.50 -5.04 -7.36
CA CYS A 19 6.90 -6.22 -8.01
C CYS A 19 5.56 -6.65 -7.37
N PHE A 20 5.04 -5.88 -6.41
CA PHE A 20 3.84 -6.24 -5.65
C PHE A 20 3.00 -4.99 -5.34
N LEU A 21 1.72 -5.21 -5.07
CA LEU A 21 0.81 -4.16 -4.61
C LEU A 21 0.84 -4.07 -3.10
N THR A 22 0.77 -2.86 -2.57
CA THR A 22 0.75 -2.60 -1.12
C THR A 22 -0.58 -2.02 -0.68
N ILE A 23 -0.79 -1.93 0.63
CA ILE A 23 -2.00 -1.30 1.17
C ILE A 23 -2.18 0.12 0.65
N ASN A 24 -1.10 0.91 0.54
CA ASN A 24 -1.20 2.25 -0.03
C ASN A 24 -1.63 2.24 -1.51
N ASP A 25 -1.06 1.35 -2.32
CA ASP A 25 -1.46 1.23 -3.73
C ASP A 25 -2.94 0.83 -3.88
N LEU A 26 -3.44 -0.06 -3.01
CA LEU A 26 -4.84 -0.47 -3.01
C LEU A 26 -5.77 0.68 -2.60
N ARG A 27 -5.36 1.52 -1.65
CA ARG A 27 -6.10 2.74 -1.29
C ARG A 27 -6.15 3.73 -2.43
N ASP A 28 -5.01 3.98 -3.09
CA ASP A 28 -4.97 4.88 -4.26
C ASP A 28 -5.89 4.40 -5.38
N ARG A 29 -6.00 3.08 -5.57
CA ARG A 29 -6.97 2.46 -6.49
C ARG A 29 -8.42 2.68 -6.04
N GLU A 30 -8.74 2.46 -4.77
CA GLU A 30 -10.08 2.70 -4.21
C GLU A 30 -10.49 4.17 -4.36
N TYR A 31 -9.60 5.12 -4.03
CA TYR A 31 -9.82 6.56 -4.22
C TYR A 31 -10.01 6.93 -5.70
N SER A 32 -9.36 6.22 -6.60
CA SER A 32 -9.51 6.38 -8.05
C SER A 32 -10.74 5.66 -8.63
N ASN A 33 -11.66 5.17 -7.78
CA ASN A 33 -12.82 4.36 -8.16
C ASN A 33 -12.49 3.10 -8.99
N LYS A 34 -11.28 2.55 -8.83
CA LYS A 34 -10.92 1.28 -9.47
C LYS A 34 -11.42 0.13 -8.61
N GLU A 35 -11.96 -0.89 -9.26
CA GLU A 35 -12.39 -2.09 -8.53
C GLU A 35 -11.22 -2.77 -7.83
N LEU A 36 -11.52 -3.22 -6.61
CA LEU A 36 -10.65 -4.09 -5.82
C LEU A 36 -11.22 -5.50 -5.82
N SER A 37 -10.35 -6.51 -5.72
CA SER A 37 -10.78 -7.88 -5.48
C SER A 37 -11.30 -8.04 -4.04
N PRO A 38 -12.07 -9.11 -3.73
CA PRO A 38 -12.47 -9.41 -2.36
C PRO A 38 -11.27 -9.54 -1.39
N GLN A 39 -10.16 -10.14 -1.86
CA GLN A 39 -8.94 -10.30 -1.06
C GLN A 39 -8.24 -8.96 -0.81
N GLU A 40 -8.17 -8.08 -1.81
CA GLU A 40 -7.61 -6.73 -1.67
C GLU A 40 -8.40 -5.92 -0.63
N ARG A 41 -9.74 -5.94 -0.71
CA ARG A 41 -10.60 -5.31 0.32
C ARG A 41 -10.42 -5.92 1.70
N LEU A 42 -10.27 -7.25 1.79
CA LEU A 42 -10.04 -7.92 3.06
C LEU A 42 -8.70 -7.51 3.68
N ALA A 43 -7.64 -7.41 2.88
CA ALA A 43 -6.33 -6.97 3.35
C ALA A 43 -6.36 -5.53 3.89
N ILE A 44 -7.08 -4.61 3.24
CA ILE A 44 -7.30 -3.24 3.76
C ILE A 44 -8.00 -3.29 5.13
N LYS A 45 -9.06 -4.09 5.27
CA LYS A 45 -9.79 -4.23 6.54
C LYS A 45 -8.90 -4.80 7.65
N ASN A 46 -8.12 -5.84 7.36
CA ASN A 46 -7.21 -6.45 8.32
C ASN A 46 -6.10 -5.47 8.75
N PHE A 47 -5.51 -4.75 7.79
CA PHE A 47 -4.55 -3.68 8.08
C PHE A 47 -5.14 -2.59 8.97
N ASP A 48 -6.38 -2.14 8.71
CA ASP A 48 -7.02 -1.10 9.50
C ASP A 48 -7.28 -1.53 10.93
N ARG A 49 -7.73 -2.77 11.15
CA ARG A 49 -7.90 -3.33 12.50
C ARG A 49 -6.56 -3.43 13.22
N TYR A 50 -5.55 -4.01 12.57
CA TYR A 50 -4.20 -4.11 13.11
C TYR A 50 -3.66 -2.73 13.53
N ARG A 51 -3.79 -1.72 12.66
CA ARG A 51 -3.34 -0.36 12.94
C ARG A 51 -4.00 0.20 14.20
N ILE A 52 -5.33 0.12 14.29
CA ILE A 52 -6.06 0.65 15.44
C ILE A 52 -5.64 -0.07 16.73
N ILE A 53 -5.60 -1.39 16.70
CA ILE A 53 -5.23 -2.22 17.86
C ILE A 53 -3.80 -1.89 18.32
N GLU A 54 -2.84 -1.86 17.41
CA GLU A 54 -1.45 -1.62 17.77
C GLU A 54 -1.19 -0.20 18.27
N LEU A 55 -1.85 0.80 17.68
CA LEU A 55 -1.74 2.18 18.15
C LEU A 55 -2.37 2.37 19.53
N ASN A 56 -3.52 1.75 19.78
CA ASN A 56 -4.21 1.82 21.08
C ASN A 56 -3.46 1.12 22.21
N LYS A 57 -2.54 0.20 21.91
CA LYS A 57 -1.67 -0.45 22.90
C LYS A 57 -0.54 0.48 23.41
N GLN A 58 -0.26 1.59 22.73
CA GLN A 58 0.90 2.42 23.08
C GLN A 58 0.57 3.33 24.28
N THR A 59 1.42 3.31 25.30
CA THR A 59 1.19 3.99 26.59
C THR A 59 1.82 5.38 26.68
N SER A 60 2.42 5.88 25.60
CA SER A 60 3.10 7.18 25.57
C SER A 60 3.14 7.71 24.15
N GLU A 61 3.17 9.02 23.99
CA GLU A 61 3.25 9.69 22.70
C GLU A 61 4.46 9.24 21.86
N SER A 62 5.64 9.15 22.46
CA SER A 62 6.85 8.68 21.75
C SER A 62 6.69 7.27 21.20
N LYS A 63 6.16 6.33 22.00
CA LYS A 63 5.85 4.97 21.53
C LYS A 63 4.78 4.95 20.45
N PHE A 64 3.74 5.77 20.58
CA PHE A 64 2.71 5.92 19.57
C PHE A 64 3.30 6.37 18.23
N HIS A 65 4.13 7.42 18.25
CA HIS A 65 4.75 7.95 17.05
C HIS A 65 5.67 6.92 16.37
N ASN A 66 6.49 6.21 17.15
CA ASN A 66 7.36 5.15 16.64
C ASN A 66 6.55 4.00 16.01
N LYS A 67 5.46 3.57 16.68
CA LYS A 67 4.59 2.51 16.16
C LYS A 67 3.84 2.97 14.91
N TYR A 68 3.36 4.21 14.89
CA TYR A 68 2.71 4.81 13.73
C TYR A 68 3.62 4.84 12.52
N LEU A 69 4.87 5.30 12.68
CA LEU A 69 5.88 5.28 11.62
C LEU A 69 6.11 3.86 11.10
N GLN A 70 6.29 2.89 11.99
CA GLN A 70 6.46 1.48 11.60
C GLN A 70 5.28 0.97 10.75
N ILE A 71 4.05 1.23 11.19
CA ILE A 71 2.85 0.78 10.48
C ILE A 71 2.73 1.47 9.11
N GLN A 72 3.07 2.76 9.02
CA GLN A 72 3.07 3.50 7.77
C GLN A 72 4.11 2.94 6.79
N VAL A 73 5.29 2.55 7.26
CA VAL A 73 6.31 1.88 6.45
C VAL A 73 5.77 0.54 5.92
N MET A 74 5.14 -0.28 6.77
CA MET A 74 4.53 -1.55 6.34
C MET A 74 3.48 -1.33 5.23
N ALA A 75 2.63 -0.30 5.35
CA ALA A 75 1.60 0.00 4.35
C ALA A 75 2.16 0.36 2.97
N ASN A 76 3.38 0.91 2.92
CA ASN A 76 4.04 1.38 1.70
C ASN A 76 5.00 0.36 1.09
N LEU A 77 5.60 -0.52 1.91
CA LEU A 77 6.70 -1.39 1.50
C LEU A 77 6.41 -2.89 1.60
N SER A 78 5.28 -3.31 2.17
CA SER A 78 4.92 -4.74 2.25
C SER A 78 3.83 -5.13 1.25
N PRO A 79 3.91 -6.31 0.60
CA PRO A 79 2.82 -6.85 -0.20
C PRO A 79 1.52 -6.89 0.61
N PHE A 80 0.38 -6.58 -0.01
CA PHE A 80 -0.90 -6.55 0.71
C PHE A 80 -1.26 -7.92 1.29
N GLU A 81 -0.79 -9.00 0.66
CA GLU A 81 -0.97 -10.38 1.10
C GLU A 81 -0.39 -10.65 2.49
N GLU A 82 0.56 -9.82 2.96
CA GLU A 82 1.03 -9.85 4.35
C GLU A 82 -0.16 -9.78 5.31
N PHE A 83 -1.12 -8.89 5.04
CA PHE A 83 -2.29 -8.66 5.88
C PHE A 83 -3.41 -9.67 5.65
N LEU A 84 -3.18 -10.71 4.84
CA LEU A 84 -4.04 -11.88 4.72
C LEU A 84 -3.56 -13.05 5.59
N LYS A 85 -2.44 -12.91 6.29
CA LYS A 85 -1.97 -13.92 7.24
C LYS A 85 -2.81 -13.90 8.51
N GLU A 86 -2.92 -15.07 9.15
CA GLU A 86 -3.73 -15.28 10.37
C GLU A 86 -3.41 -14.31 11.50
N ASN A 87 -2.14 -13.86 11.60
CA ASN A 87 -1.70 -12.86 12.58
C ASN A 87 -2.43 -11.51 12.48
N TYR A 88 -3.17 -11.26 11.39
CA TYR A 88 -3.92 -10.02 11.17
C TYR A 88 -5.45 -10.22 11.21
N PHE A 89 -5.92 -11.43 11.60
CA PHE A 89 -7.34 -11.72 11.75
C PHE A 89 -7.80 -11.36 13.17
N PHE A 90 -7.98 -10.06 13.38
CA PHE A 90 -8.53 -9.49 14.61
C PHE A 90 -10.06 -9.29 14.51
#